data_AF-A7UUK9-F1
#
_entry.id   AF-A7UUK9-F1
#
_cell.length_a   1.000
_cell.length_b   1.000
_cell.length_c   1.000
_cell.angle_alpha   90.00
_cell.angle_beta   90.00
_cell.angle_gamma   90.00
#
_symmetry.space_group_name_H-M   'P 1'
#
loop_
_entity.id
_entity.type
_entity.pdbx_description
1 polymer ?
#
loop_
_entity_poly.entity_id
_entity_poly.type
_entity_poly.pdbx_seq_one_letter_code
_entity_poly.pdbx_strand_id
1 'polypeptide(L)'
;MQSVSVAEETPLGPTPEPFELREEHRHRTGHCRKRLLHLGDSLFSLFLITPMVVAHWRGTWGWMDLNGSHFPGWLCFVLGATLHTTFALLREPLNAALTLARAAPKSRWSGVKRWLVNRMYTYAFSMACLMHWRGGWNVMELYFAFNLLPALSISAICLVGLVLSKSVRNLLAPPFIILTDRKEAMFSFPTRFRMKVNICSLLNR
;
A
#
# COMPACT_ATOMS: atom_id res chain seq x y z
N MET A 1 68.39 41.03 -7.11
CA MET A 1 68.06 39.60 -7.22
C MET A 1 66.59 39.44 -6.89
N GLN A 2 65.81 39.05 -7.90
CA GLN A 2 64.37 38.81 -7.84
C GLN A 2 64.09 37.42 -7.22
N SER A 3 62.98 37.30 -6.50
CA SER A 3 62.17 36.08 -6.51
C SER A 3 60.75 36.43 -6.05
N VAL A 4 59.92 36.90 -6.97
CA VAL A 4 58.46 36.95 -6.78
C VAL A 4 57.95 35.58 -7.23
N SER A 5 57.32 34.85 -6.31
CA SER A 5 56.67 33.57 -6.59
C SER A 5 55.55 33.76 -7.59
N VAL A 6 55.70 33.14 -8.76
CA VAL A 6 54.67 33.04 -9.80
C VAL A 6 53.53 32.20 -9.23
N ALA A 7 52.36 32.81 -9.07
CA ALA A 7 51.13 32.08 -8.80
C ALA A 7 50.76 31.27 -10.04
N GLU A 8 50.57 29.97 -9.86
CA GLU A 8 50.13 29.05 -10.89
C GLU A 8 48.64 29.33 -11.20
N GLU A 9 48.41 30.11 -12.25
CA GLU A 9 47.09 30.33 -12.85
C GLU A 9 46.53 28.97 -13.30
N THR A 10 45.58 28.46 -12.54
CA THR A 10 44.82 27.25 -12.86
C THR A 10 44.08 27.49 -14.18
N PRO A 11 44.11 26.61 -15.19
CA PRO A 11 43.49 26.89 -16.47
C PRO A 11 41.98 27.15 -16.30
N LEU A 12 41.57 28.39 -16.55
CA LEU A 12 40.17 28.79 -16.63
C LEU A 12 39.51 27.95 -17.73
N GLY A 13 38.71 26.97 -17.31
CA GLY A 13 37.74 26.33 -18.21
C GLY A 13 36.85 27.40 -18.85
N PRO A 14 36.22 27.11 -20.02
CA PRO A 14 35.39 28.08 -20.70
C PRO A 14 34.33 28.64 -19.74
N THR A 15 34.29 29.96 -19.58
CA THR A 15 33.27 30.65 -18.80
C THR A 15 31.90 30.28 -19.36
N PRO A 16 31.01 29.65 -18.56
CA PRO A 16 29.73 29.20 -19.07
C PRO A 16 28.89 30.40 -19.51
N GLU A 17 28.31 30.29 -20.71
CA GLU A 17 27.41 31.31 -21.25
C GLU A 17 26.25 31.58 -20.27
N PRO A 18 25.71 32.81 -20.20
CA PRO A 18 24.63 33.17 -19.28
C PRO A 18 23.38 32.26 -19.38
N PHE A 19 23.18 31.64 -20.55
CA PHE A 19 22.14 30.64 -20.78
C PHE A 19 22.42 29.32 -20.04
N GLU A 20 23.65 28.81 -20.06
CA GLU A 20 24.03 27.55 -19.40
C GLU A 20 23.95 27.66 -17.87
N LEU A 21 24.41 28.79 -17.31
CA LEU A 21 24.24 29.12 -15.88
C LEU A 21 22.76 29.12 -15.47
N ARG A 22 21.88 29.63 -16.34
CA ARG A 22 20.44 29.68 -16.08
C ARG A 22 19.79 28.30 -16.13
N GLU A 23 20.21 27.44 -17.05
CA GLU A 23 19.73 26.06 -17.12
C GLU A 23 20.23 25.21 -15.95
N GLU A 24 21.51 25.32 -15.58
CA GLU A 24 22.06 24.59 -14.43
C GLU A 24 21.37 25.00 -13.12
N HIS A 25 21.14 26.30 -12.92
CA HIS A 25 20.42 26.80 -11.74
C HIS A 25 18.95 26.33 -11.72
N ARG A 26 18.26 26.33 -12.87
CA ARG A 26 16.90 25.77 -13.02
C ARG A 26 16.87 24.26 -12.73
N HIS A 27 17.87 23.51 -13.18
CA HIS A 27 17.98 22.07 -12.95
C HIS A 27 18.25 21.75 -11.47
N ARG A 28 19.18 22.47 -10.82
CA ARG A 28 19.48 22.34 -9.38
C ARG A 28 18.29 22.68 -8.50
N THR A 29 17.63 23.81 -8.76
CA THR A 29 16.42 24.23 -8.01
C THR A 29 15.28 23.22 -8.18
N GLY A 30 15.10 22.67 -9.39
CA GLY A 30 14.15 21.58 -9.65
C GLY A 30 14.43 20.32 -8.84
N HIS A 31 15.70 19.92 -8.72
CA HIS A 31 16.11 18.74 -7.95
C HIS A 31 16.01 18.96 -6.43
N CYS A 32 16.38 20.15 -5.94
CA CYS A 32 16.22 20.52 -4.53
C CYS A 32 14.73 20.52 -4.12
N ARG A 33 13.86 21.14 -4.94
CA ARG A 33 12.41 21.13 -4.70
C ARG A 33 11.85 19.71 -4.66
N LYS A 34 12.25 18.84 -5.60
CA LYS A 34 11.84 17.43 -5.59
C LYS A 34 12.28 16.73 -4.30
N ARG A 35 13.52 16.91 -3.88
CA ARG A 35 14.03 16.33 -2.61
C ARG A 35 13.28 16.85 -1.39
N LEU A 36 12.98 18.14 -1.34
CA LEU A 36 12.21 18.75 -0.26
C LEU A 36 10.79 18.17 -0.19
N LEU A 37 10.13 18.03 -1.34
CA LEU A 37 8.80 17.41 -1.42
C LEU A 37 8.84 15.95 -0.97
N HIS A 38 9.83 15.17 -1.42
CA HIS A 38 10.01 13.78 -0.98
C HIS A 38 10.28 13.66 0.52
N LEU A 39 11.08 14.56 1.08
CA LEU A 39 11.32 14.61 2.52
C LEU A 39 10.03 14.96 3.28
N GLY A 40 9.30 15.97 2.80
CA GLY A 40 8.00 16.35 3.36
C GLY A 40 6.99 15.20 3.36
N ASP A 41 6.84 14.50 2.23
CA ASP A 41 5.97 13.33 2.10
C ASP A 41 6.38 12.21 3.07
N SER A 42 7.69 12.00 3.23
CA SER A 42 8.25 10.97 4.12
C SER A 42 8.00 11.31 5.59
N LEU A 43 8.22 12.56 6.01
CA LEU A 43 7.94 13.03 7.37
C LEU A 43 6.44 12.96 7.67
N PHE A 44 5.60 13.44 6.74
CA PHE A 44 4.15 13.35 6.84
C PHE A 44 3.68 11.90 7.01
N SER A 45 4.23 10.98 6.20
CA SER A 45 3.87 9.58 6.33
C SER A 45 4.37 8.94 7.62
N LEU A 46 5.59 9.27 8.05
CA LEU A 46 6.19 8.69 9.24
C LEU A 46 5.48 9.14 10.52
N PHE A 47 5.16 10.43 10.61
CA PHE A 47 4.64 11.03 11.85
C PHE A 47 3.11 11.09 11.91
N LEU A 48 2.40 11.08 10.79
CA LEU A 48 0.94 11.14 10.79
C LEU A 48 0.31 9.85 10.27
N ILE A 49 0.68 9.40 9.07
CA ILE A 49 0.02 8.24 8.46
C ILE A 49 0.31 6.97 9.25
N THR A 50 1.57 6.69 9.57
CA THR A 50 1.95 5.46 10.28
C THR A 50 1.28 5.35 11.66
N PRO A 51 1.31 6.36 12.54
CA PRO A 51 0.62 6.27 13.83
C PRO A 51 -0.89 6.14 13.69
N MET A 52 -1.52 6.79 12.71
CA MET A 52 -2.95 6.62 12.44
C MET A 52 -3.29 5.19 12.00
N VAL A 53 -2.47 4.58 11.14
CA VAL A 53 -2.64 3.18 10.72
C VAL A 53 -2.49 2.24 11.92
N VAL A 54 -1.47 2.45 12.77
CA VAL A 54 -1.27 1.67 13.99
C VAL A 54 -2.46 1.82 14.94
N ALA A 55 -2.95 3.05 15.15
CA ALA A 55 -4.13 3.30 15.99
C ALA A 55 -5.39 2.62 15.45
N HIS A 56 -5.62 2.66 14.13
CA HIS A 56 -6.75 1.98 13.50
C HIS A 56 -6.67 0.46 13.70
N TRP A 57 -5.55 -0.17 13.35
CA TRP A 57 -5.36 -1.60 13.55
C TRP A 57 -5.49 -1.93 15.04
N ARG A 58 -4.61 -1.38 15.89
CA ARG A 58 -4.50 -1.79 17.29
C ARG A 58 -5.77 -1.49 18.09
N GLY A 59 -6.44 -0.38 17.77
CA GLY A 59 -7.73 0.00 18.35
C GLY A 59 -8.85 -0.98 17.95
N THR A 60 -8.96 -1.32 16.66
CA THR A 60 -9.98 -2.28 16.20
C THR A 60 -9.73 -3.69 16.74
N TRP A 61 -8.46 -4.10 16.83
CA TRP A 61 -8.09 -5.36 17.47
C TRP A 61 -8.48 -5.36 18.94
N GLY A 62 -8.09 -4.33 19.70
CA GLY A 62 -8.46 -4.22 21.11
C GLY A 62 -9.98 -4.21 21.33
N TRP A 63 -10.73 -3.54 20.46
CA TRP A 63 -12.19 -3.57 20.49
C TRP A 63 -12.76 -4.98 20.26
N MET A 64 -12.20 -5.75 19.32
CA MET A 64 -12.60 -7.16 19.11
C MET A 64 -12.23 -8.05 20.31
N ASP A 65 -11.11 -7.80 20.99
CA ASP A 65 -10.71 -8.55 22.18
C ASP A 65 -11.65 -8.30 23.36
N LEU A 66 -12.05 -7.03 23.57
CA LEU A 66 -13.06 -6.67 24.57
C LEU A 66 -14.41 -7.33 24.30
N ASN A 67 -14.73 -7.58 23.03
CA ASN A 67 -15.97 -8.24 22.59
C ASN A 67 -15.73 -9.70 22.19
N GLY A 68 -14.80 -10.41 22.86
CA GLY A 68 -14.37 -11.75 22.46
C GLY A 68 -15.49 -12.79 22.32
N SER A 69 -16.58 -12.65 23.08
CA SER A 69 -17.79 -13.50 22.95
C SER A 69 -18.45 -13.41 21.56
N HIS A 70 -18.46 -12.21 20.97
CA HIS A 70 -19.00 -11.97 19.63
C HIS A 70 -18.00 -12.29 18.51
N PHE A 71 -16.70 -12.31 18.84
CA PHE A 71 -15.61 -12.47 17.88
C PHE A 71 -14.68 -13.66 18.24
N PRO A 72 -15.19 -14.92 18.21
CA PRO A 72 -14.35 -16.09 18.47
C PRO A 72 -13.31 -16.30 17.37
N GLY A 73 -12.13 -16.80 17.74
CA GLY A 73 -10.95 -16.86 16.87
C GLY A 73 -11.19 -17.57 15.53
N TRP A 74 -11.81 -18.75 15.57
CA TRP A 74 -12.15 -19.52 14.38
C TRP A 74 -13.14 -18.81 13.45
N LEU A 75 -14.18 -18.19 14.01
CA LEU A 75 -15.15 -17.44 13.21
C LEU A 75 -14.48 -16.26 12.52
N CYS A 76 -13.66 -15.49 13.25
CA CYS A 76 -12.90 -14.38 12.68
C CYS A 76 -11.94 -14.85 11.57
N PHE A 77 -11.24 -15.96 11.80
CA PHE A 77 -10.29 -16.51 10.83
C PHE A 77 -10.99 -16.90 9.52
N VAL A 78 -12.05 -17.72 9.61
CA VAL A 78 -12.79 -18.21 8.44
C VAL A 78 -13.50 -17.05 7.73
N LEU A 79 -14.22 -16.20 8.46
CA LEU A 79 -14.91 -15.04 7.84
C LEU A 79 -13.92 -14.09 7.16
N GLY A 80 -12.79 -13.80 7.79
CA GLY A 80 -11.75 -12.96 7.21
C GLY A 80 -11.17 -13.56 5.92
N ALA A 81 -10.85 -14.86 5.94
CA ALA A 81 -10.36 -15.59 4.76
C ALA A 81 -11.39 -15.65 3.62
N THR A 82 -12.67 -15.90 3.95
CA THR A 82 -13.78 -15.88 2.98
C THR A 82 -13.94 -14.50 2.38
N LEU A 83 -13.99 -13.43 3.19
CA LEU A 83 -14.11 -12.05 2.69
C LEU A 83 -12.95 -11.67 1.77
N HIS A 84 -11.71 -12.02 2.11
CA HIS A 84 -10.56 -11.81 1.22
C HIS A 84 -10.72 -12.53 -0.12
N THR A 85 -11.17 -13.78 -0.08
CA THR A 85 -11.40 -14.59 -1.28
C THR A 85 -12.51 -13.99 -2.13
N THR A 86 -13.62 -13.59 -1.51
CA THR A 86 -14.74 -12.91 -2.17
C THR A 86 -14.29 -11.60 -2.81
N PHE A 87 -13.54 -10.75 -2.11
CA PHE A 87 -13.01 -9.51 -2.70
C PHE A 87 -12.02 -9.77 -3.83
N ALA A 88 -11.22 -10.84 -3.74
CA ALA A 88 -10.32 -11.24 -4.80
C ALA A 88 -11.07 -11.67 -6.07
N LEU A 89 -12.13 -12.46 -5.92
CA LEU A 89 -13.00 -12.91 -7.02
C LEU A 89 -13.83 -11.76 -7.61
N LEU A 90 -14.34 -10.86 -6.77
CA LEU A 90 -15.16 -9.72 -7.18
C LEU A 90 -14.35 -8.55 -7.72
N ARG A 91 -13.01 -8.62 -7.78
CA ARG A 91 -12.19 -7.48 -8.22
C ARG A 91 -12.55 -7.00 -9.63
N GLU A 92 -12.69 -7.93 -10.59
CA GLU A 92 -12.93 -7.62 -12.01
C GLU A 92 -14.33 -7.01 -12.21
N PRO A 93 -15.41 -7.58 -11.67
CA PRO A 93 -16.73 -6.97 -11.81
C PRO A 93 -16.82 -5.64 -11.06
N LEU A 94 -16.17 -5.48 -9.91
CA LEU A 94 -16.11 -4.19 -9.19
C LEU A 94 -15.35 -3.13 -10.02
N ASN A 95 -14.25 -3.50 -10.66
CA ASN A 95 -13.48 -2.60 -11.50
C ASN A 95 -14.24 -2.21 -12.78
N ALA A 96 -14.93 -3.17 -13.41
CA ALA A 96 -15.80 -2.90 -14.55
C ALA A 96 -16.96 -1.96 -14.16
N ALA A 97 -17.63 -2.22 -13.04
CA ALA A 97 -18.68 -1.36 -12.52
C ALA A 97 -18.19 0.07 -12.21
N LEU A 98 -16.99 0.19 -11.62
CA LEU A 98 -16.36 1.49 -11.35
C LEU A 98 -16.04 2.25 -12.66
N THR A 99 -15.59 1.54 -13.69
CA THR A 99 -15.29 2.10 -15.01
C THR A 99 -16.56 2.59 -15.70
N LEU A 100 -17.62 1.78 -15.71
CA LEU A 100 -18.93 2.18 -16.23
C LEU A 100 -19.52 3.37 -15.47
N ALA A 101 -19.42 3.37 -14.14
CA ALA A 101 -19.90 4.47 -13.30
C ALA A 101 -19.12 5.78 -13.50
N ARG A 102 -17.91 5.74 -14.05
CA ARG A 102 -17.14 6.94 -14.46
C ARG A 102 -17.55 7.47 -15.82
N ALA A 103 -17.92 6.57 -16.74
CA ALA A 103 -18.39 6.93 -18.08
C ALA A 103 -19.82 7.53 -18.03
N ALA A 104 -20.59 7.19 -17.00
CA ALA A 104 -21.92 7.74 -16.77
C ALA A 104 -21.90 9.27 -16.52
N PRO A 105 -23.00 9.99 -16.85
CA PRO A 105 -23.09 11.44 -16.68
C PRO A 105 -22.80 11.86 -15.22
N LYS A 106 -22.00 12.91 -15.09
CA LYS A 106 -21.54 13.40 -13.78
C LYS A 106 -22.67 14.15 -13.09
N SER A 107 -23.13 13.62 -11.96
CA SER A 107 -24.03 14.29 -11.03
C SER A 107 -23.34 14.42 -9.68
N ARG A 108 -23.67 15.46 -8.90
CA ARG A 108 -23.13 15.62 -7.53
C ARG A 108 -23.44 14.39 -6.68
N TRP A 109 -24.65 13.83 -6.82
CA TRP A 109 -25.08 12.60 -6.13
C TRP A 109 -24.28 11.37 -6.55
N SER A 110 -23.96 11.22 -7.84
CA SER A 110 -23.13 10.11 -8.30
C SER A 110 -21.70 10.22 -7.77
N GLY A 111 -21.19 11.43 -7.56
CA GLY A 111 -19.94 11.71 -6.86
C GLY A 111 -19.92 11.22 -5.43
N VAL A 112 -20.90 11.63 -4.63
CA VAL A 112 -21.00 11.25 -3.21
C VAL A 112 -21.18 9.74 -3.07
N LYS A 113 -22.07 9.13 -3.86
CA LYS A 113 -22.29 7.68 -3.85
C LYS A 113 -20.99 6.91 -4.09
N ARG A 114 -20.20 7.28 -5.11
CA ARG A 114 -18.91 6.63 -5.39
C ARG A 114 -17.93 6.78 -4.24
N TRP A 115 -17.80 7.99 -3.69
CA TRP A 115 -16.92 8.24 -2.56
C TRP A 115 -17.29 7.36 -1.35
N LEU A 116 -18.58 7.27 -1.03
CA LEU A 116 -19.08 6.44 0.06
C LEU A 116 -18.81 4.97 -0.17
N VAL A 117 -19.15 4.43 -1.35
CA VAL A 117 -18.91 3.03 -1.72
C VAL A 117 -17.42 2.69 -1.60
N ASN A 118 -16.55 3.58 -2.09
CA ASN A 118 -15.11 3.37 -2.03
C ASN A 118 -14.63 3.29 -0.57
N ARG A 119 -15.10 4.20 0.28
CA ARG A 119 -14.73 4.24 1.69
C ARG A 119 -15.22 3.00 2.44
N MET A 120 -16.47 2.59 2.19
CA MET A 120 -17.05 1.38 2.79
C MET A 120 -16.28 0.12 2.38
N TYR A 121 -15.88 0.02 1.11
CA TYR A 121 -15.05 -1.09 0.64
C TYR A 121 -13.71 -1.12 1.38
N THR A 122 -13.00 0.01 1.48
CA THR A 122 -11.70 0.04 2.17
C THR A 122 -11.82 -0.38 3.64
N TYR A 123 -12.87 0.08 4.34
CA TYR A 123 -13.13 -0.34 5.72
C TYR A 123 -13.51 -1.82 5.83
N ALA A 124 -14.33 -2.34 4.92
CA ALA A 124 -14.68 -3.76 4.92
C ALA A 124 -13.46 -4.65 4.65
N PHE A 125 -12.59 -4.23 3.73
CA PHE A 125 -11.34 -4.92 3.44
C PHE A 125 -10.35 -4.84 4.61
N SER A 126 -10.24 -3.70 5.27
CA SER A 126 -9.39 -3.58 6.47
C SER A 126 -9.91 -4.45 7.62
N MET A 127 -11.23 -4.53 7.80
CA MET A 127 -11.84 -5.42 8.79
C MET A 127 -11.59 -6.89 8.46
N ALA A 128 -11.75 -7.31 7.20
CA ALA A 128 -11.45 -8.67 6.77
C ALA A 128 -9.99 -9.06 7.07
N CYS A 129 -9.05 -8.14 6.84
CA CYS A 129 -7.64 -8.33 7.16
C CYS A 129 -7.40 -8.49 8.66
N LEU A 130 -7.99 -7.62 9.48
CA LEU A 130 -7.86 -7.69 10.93
C LEU A 130 -8.49 -8.97 11.49
N MET A 131 -9.67 -9.37 11.02
CA MET A 131 -10.34 -10.61 11.44
C MET A 131 -9.53 -11.85 11.07
N HIS A 132 -9.01 -11.90 9.84
CA HIS A 132 -8.20 -13.01 9.38
C HIS A 132 -6.91 -13.12 10.21
N TRP A 133 -6.19 -12.01 10.39
CA TRP A 133 -4.92 -12.01 11.10
C TRP A 133 -5.08 -12.28 12.60
N ARG A 134 -6.00 -11.58 13.28
CA ARG A 134 -6.33 -11.82 14.69
C ARG A 134 -6.86 -13.24 14.90
N GLY A 135 -7.79 -13.68 14.07
CA GLY A 135 -8.37 -15.02 14.15
C GLY A 135 -7.29 -16.09 14.00
N GLY A 136 -6.37 -15.91 13.06
CA GLY A 136 -5.23 -16.80 12.87
C GLY A 136 -4.32 -16.84 14.10
N TRP A 137 -4.04 -15.70 14.71
CA TRP A 137 -3.29 -15.63 15.97
C TRP A 137 -3.98 -16.41 17.09
N ASN A 138 -5.28 -16.17 17.31
CA ASN A 138 -6.05 -16.85 18.36
C ASN A 138 -6.13 -18.36 18.12
N VAL A 139 -6.26 -18.79 16.87
CA VAL A 139 -6.24 -20.23 16.51
C VAL A 139 -4.87 -20.83 16.80
N MET A 140 -3.78 -20.16 16.42
CA MET A 140 -2.43 -20.65 16.74
C MET A 140 -2.20 -20.76 18.25
N GLU A 141 -2.61 -19.75 19.01
CA GLU A 141 -2.51 -19.74 20.47
C GLU A 141 -3.30 -20.91 21.11
N LEU A 142 -4.49 -21.22 20.59
CA LEU A 142 -5.31 -22.32 21.08
C LEU A 142 -4.64 -23.70 20.95
N TYR A 143 -3.92 -23.95 19.85
CA TYR A 143 -3.30 -25.26 19.60
C TYR A 143 -1.84 -25.37 20.02
N PHE A 144 -1.08 -24.28 19.94
CA PHE A 144 0.36 -24.29 20.14
C PHE A 144 0.80 -23.53 21.39
N ALA A 145 -0.10 -22.82 22.08
CA ALA A 145 0.21 -21.89 23.15
C ALA A 145 1.31 -20.87 22.73
N PHE A 146 1.91 -20.17 23.69
CA PHE A 146 3.05 -19.28 23.43
C PHE A 146 4.38 -20.04 23.28
N ASN A 147 4.38 -21.15 22.53
CA ASN A 147 5.59 -21.91 22.27
C ASN A 147 6.32 -21.34 21.04
N LEU A 148 7.59 -20.98 21.23
CA LEU A 148 8.41 -20.38 20.18
C LEU A 148 8.66 -21.33 19.00
N LEU A 149 8.93 -22.61 19.27
CA LEU A 149 9.29 -23.59 18.23
C LEU A 149 8.16 -23.79 17.21
N PRO A 150 6.91 -24.13 17.59
CA PRO A 150 5.81 -24.24 16.62
C PRO A 150 5.56 -22.94 15.84
N ALA A 151 5.63 -21.78 16.51
CA ALA A 151 5.45 -20.49 15.85
C ALA A 151 6.50 -20.22 14.76
N LEU A 152 7.78 -20.52 15.04
CA LEU A 152 8.86 -20.42 14.08
C LEU A 152 8.69 -21.42 12.93
N SER A 153 8.32 -22.66 13.23
CA SER A 153 8.10 -23.69 12.21
C SER A 153 6.96 -23.32 11.26
N ILE A 154 5.82 -22.88 11.77
CA ILE A 154 4.68 -22.44 10.95
C ILE A 154 5.08 -21.22 10.11
N SER A 155 5.75 -20.24 10.71
CA SER A 155 6.23 -19.05 10.00
C SER A 155 7.19 -19.41 8.86
N ALA A 156 8.10 -20.36 9.09
CA ALA A 156 9.02 -20.84 8.07
C ALA A 156 8.29 -21.54 6.92
N ILE A 157 7.31 -22.40 7.21
CA ILE A 157 6.49 -23.08 6.20
C ILE A 157 5.71 -22.05 5.36
N CYS A 158 5.07 -21.08 6.01
CA CYS A 158 4.38 -20.00 5.32
C CYS A 158 5.34 -19.16 4.45
N LEU A 159 6.54 -18.85 4.95
CA LEU A 159 7.56 -18.12 4.21
C LEU A 159 8.02 -18.88 2.96
N VAL A 160 8.25 -20.20 3.06
CA VAL A 160 8.57 -21.03 1.90
C VAL A 160 7.45 -20.95 0.86
N GLY A 161 6.19 -21.05 1.28
CA GLY A 161 5.05 -20.84 0.39
C GLY A 161 5.03 -19.46 -0.28
N LEU A 162 5.38 -18.40 0.45
CA LEU A 162 5.52 -17.04 -0.10
C LEU A 162 6.66 -16.93 -1.11
N VAL A 163 7.79 -17.58 -0.86
CA VAL A 163 8.95 -17.63 -1.78
C VAL A 163 8.57 -18.36 -3.07
N LEU A 164 7.99 -19.56 -2.96
CA LEU A 164 7.53 -20.35 -4.11
C LEU A 164 6.44 -19.61 -4.91
N SER A 165 5.56 -18.88 -4.21
CA SER A 165 4.56 -18.03 -4.83
C SER A 165 5.12 -16.71 -5.39
N LYS A 166 6.42 -16.41 -5.20
CA LYS A 166 7.10 -15.16 -5.57
C LYS A 166 6.42 -13.91 -4.97
N SER A 167 5.80 -14.06 -3.80
CA SER A 167 4.96 -13.04 -3.14
C SER A 167 5.66 -12.32 -1.98
N VAL A 168 6.95 -12.58 -1.74
CA VAL A 168 7.74 -12.01 -0.62
C VAL A 168 7.76 -10.48 -0.64
N ARG A 169 7.65 -9.86 -1.82
CA ARG A 169 7.61 -8.39 -1.96
C ARG A 169 6.39 -7.74 -1.28
N ASN A 170 5.35 -8.52 -0.97
CA ASN A 170 4.15 -8.06 -0.27
C ASN A 170 4.36 -7.86 1.25
N LEU A 171 5.54 -8.23 1.79
CA LEU A 171 5.89 -8.00 3.19
C LEU A 171 6.29 -6.54 3.47
N LEU A 172 6.48 -5.73 2.44
CA LEU A 172 6.86 -4.33 2.60
C LEU A 172 5.61 -3.51 2.98
N ALA A 173 5.58 -3.02 4.21
CA ALA A 173 4.50 -2.18 4.76
C ALA A 173 4.94 -0.71 4.89
N PRO A 174 4.02 0.22 5.20
CA PRO A 174 4.40 1.57 5.66
C PRO A 174 5.35 1.49 6.86
N PRO A 175 6.38 2.36 6.97
CA PRO A 175 6.63 3.57 6.19
C PRO A 175 7.44 3.34 4.90
N PHE A 176 7.85 2.10 4.60
CA PHE A 176 8.80 1.81 3.51
C PHE A 176 8.18 1.96 2.11
N ILE A 177 6.86 1.76 1.99
CA ILE A 177 6.12 1.96 0.75
C ILE A 177 4.81 2.68 1.06
N ILE A 178 4.61 3.83 0.42
CA ILE A 178 3.34 4.55 0.44
C ILE A 178 2.77 4.49 -0.97
N LEU A 179 1.65 3.78 -1.10
CA LEU A 179 0.88 3.80 -2.33
C LEU A 179 -0.31 4.72 -2.15
N THR A 180 -0.27 5.89 -2.81
CA THR A 180 -1.45 6.75 -2.87
C THR A 180 -2.54 6.04 -3.66
N ASP A 181 -3.73 5.93 -3.09
CA ASP A 181 -4.90 5.40 -3.78
C ASP A 181 -5.28 6.34 -4.93
N ARG A 182 -4.72 6.06 -6.12
CA ARG A 182 -5.13 6.74 -7.34
C ARG A 182 -6.47 6.16 -7.74
N LYS A 183 -7.45 7.03 -7.99
CA LYS A 183 -8.82 6.67 -8.37
C LYS A 183 -8.84 5.51 -9.37
N GLU A 184 -7.97 5.51 -10.36
CA GLU A 184 -7.90 4.51 -11.44
C GLU A 184 -7.56 3.07 -11.00
N ALA A 185 -6.95 2.86 -9.84
CA ALA A 185 -6.38 1.58 -9.44
C ALA A 185 -7.08 0.90 -8.24
N MET A 186 -8.19 1.45 -7.75
CA MET A 186 -8.81 1.02 -6.48
C MET A 186 -9.08 -0.49 -6.38
N PHE A 187 -9.59 -1.11 -7.45
CA PHE A 187 -9.84 -2.56 -7.52
C PHE A 187 -8.80 -3.31 -8.37
N SER A 188 -7.79 -2.59 -8.85
CA SER A 188 -6.77 -3.10 -9.76
C SER A 188 -5.49 -3.38 -8.99
N PHE A 189 -5.35 -4.62 -8.53
CA PHE A 189 -4.08 -5.14 -8.01
C PHE A 189 -3.52 -6.16 -9.01
N PRO A 190 -2.19 -6.26 -9.23
CA PRO A 190 -1.63 -7.23 -10.16
C PRO A 190 -1.84 -8.67 -9.65
N THR A 191 -2.46 -9.54 -10.44
CA THR A 191 -2.49 -11.00 -10.18
C THR A 191 -1.34 -11.70 -10.89
N ARG A 192 -0.79 -12.73 -10.24
CA ARG A 192 0.32 -13.54 -10.79
C ARG A 192 0.02 -14.08 -12.19
N PHE A 193 -1.20 -14.55 -12.42
CA PHE A 193 -1.59 -15.20 -13.67
C PHE A 193 -2.19 -14.26 -14.72
N ARG A 194 -2.29 -12.95 -14.44
CA ARG A 194 -2.82 -11.92 -15.36
C ARG A 194 -4.06 -12.35 -16.16
N MET A 195 -4.92 -13.17 -15.54
CA MET A 195 -6.09 -13.72 -16.21
C MET A 195 -7.11 -12.59 -16.43
N LYS A 196 -7.55 -12.41 -17.67
CA LYS A 196 -8.67 -11.53 -18.01
C LYS A 196 -9.95 -12.35 -17.84
N VAL A 197 -10.64 -12.21 -16.72
CA VAL A 197 -11.95 -12.86 -16.53
C VAL A 197 -12.98 -12.01 -17.27
N ASN A 198 -13.42 -12.48 -18.43
CA ASN A 198 -14.38 -11.77 -19.28
C ASN A 198 -15.81 -12.02 -18.77
N ILE A 199 -16.20 -11.35 -17.68
CA ILE A 199 -17.50 -11.57 -17.03
C ILE A 199 -18.67 -11.08 -17.91
N CYS A 200 -18.45 -10.12 -18.81
CA CYS A 200 -19.47 -9.66 -19.75
C CYS A 200 -19.97 -10.76 -20.71
N SER A 201 -19.18 -11.80 -21.01
CA SER A 201 -19.67 -12.91 -21.85
C SER A 201 -20.49 -13.95 -21.08
N LEU A 202 -20.46 -13.93 -19.75
CA LEU A 202 -21.22 -14.85 -18.90
C LEU A 202 -22.57 -14.30 -18.45
N LEU A 203 -22.70 -12.96 -18.35
CA LEU A 203 -23.96 -12.28 -18.00
C LEU A 203 -24.88 -12.02 -19.21
N ASN A 204 -24.40 -12.30 -20.42
CA ASN A 204 -25.14 -12.09 -21.67
C ASN A 204 -25.52 -13.42 -22.35
N ARG A 205 -25.58 -14.51 -21.57
CA ARG A 205 -25.96 -15.86 -21.98
C ARG A 205 -27.12 -16.37 -21.14
#